data_AF-A0A355PHA2-F1
#
_entry.id   AF-A0A355PHA2-F1
#
_cell.length_a   1.000
_cell.length_b   1.000
_cell.length_c   1.000
_cell.angle_alpha   90.00
_cell.angle_beta   90.00
_cell.angle_gamma   90.00
#
_symmetry.space_group_name_H-M   'P 1'
#
loop_
_entity.id
_entity.type
_entity.pdbx_description
1 polymer ?
#
loop_
_entity_poly.entity_id
_entity_poly.type
_entity_poly.pdbx_seq_one_letter_code
_entity_poly.pdbx_strand_id
1 'polypeptide(L)'
;MVVETAPPAEVNPAELFAAFNAALSAGQLPQAEEVIERARSALGESHLIVARMQGYYCMRADCPAQARQAYSTILARLPRDREAGYNLAVLDWQAGQHAEAAKRVRALLAQYPADDALRALQRQMGAH
;
A
#
# COMPACT_ATOMS: atom_id res chain seq x y z
N MET A 1 -39.51 -14.43 19.78
CA MET A 1 -39.16 -14.54 18.36
C MET A 1 -37.72 -14.07 18.23
N VAL A 2 -36.77 -15.00 18.24
CA VAL A 2 -35.34 -14.66 18.13
C VAL A 2 -35.08 -14.54 16.63
N VAL A 3 -34.77 -13.33 16.16
CA VAL A 3 -34.27 -13.15 14.80
C VAL A 3 -32.87 -13.72 14.82
N GLU A 4 -32.72 -14.93 14.29
CA GLU A 4 -31.43 -15.54 14.05
C GLU A 4 -30.77 -14.74 12.93
N THR A 5 -30.01 -13.71 13.30
CA THR A 5 -29.21 -12.96 12.34
C THR A 5 -28.18 -13.95 11.80
N ALA A 6 -28.28 -14.27 10.51
CA ALA A 6 -27.25 -15.02 9.81
C ALA A 6 -25.87 -14.46 10.19
N PRO A 7 -24.87 -15.32 10.43
CA PRO A 7 -23.51 -14.85 10.71
C PRO A 7 -23.13 -13.87 9.60
N PRO A 8 -22.51 -12.72 9.92
CA PRO A 8 -22.10 -11.77 8.89
C PRO A 8 -21.29 -12.56 7.86
N ALA A 9 -21.71 -12.47 6.59
CA ALA A 9 -21.03 -13.16 5.49
C ALA A 9 -19.53 -12.90 5.65
N GLU A 10 -18.75 -13.96 5.80
CA GLU A 10 -17.33 -13.86 6.11
C GLU A 10 -16.66 -13.08 4.98
N VAL A 11 -16.29 -11.83 5.27
CA VAL A 11 -15.78 -10.94 4.24
C VAL A 11 -14.36 -11.38 3.90
N ASN A 12 -14.18 -11.90 2.69
CA ASN A 12 -12.89 -12.41 2.23
C ASN A 12 -11.94 -11.25 1.87
N PRO A 13 -10.80 -11.07 2.58
CA PRO A 13 -9.85 -10.01 2.28
C PRO A 13 -9.27 -10.07 0.85
N ALA A 14 -9.13 -11.28 0.30
CA ALA A 14 -8.60 -11.47 -1.06
C ALA A 14 -9.59 -10.97 -2.12
N GLU A 15 -10.89 -11.21 -1.93
CA GLU A 15 -11.94 -10.73 -2.84
C GLU A 15 -12.06 -9.21 -2.80
N LEU A 16 -12.00 -8.61 -1.61
CA LEU A 16 -11.96 -7.15 -1.47
C LEU A 16 -10.74 -6.58 -2.20
N PHE A 17 -9.57 -7.19 -2.04
CA PHE A 17 -8.35 -6.71 -2.71
C PHE A 17 -8.41 -6.87 -4.22
N ALA A 18 -8.99 -7.96 -4.73
CA ALA A 18 -9.22 -8.15 -6.16
C ALA A 18 -10.18 -7.08 -6.71
N ALA A 19 -11.31 -6.82 -6.04
CA ALA A 19 -12.26 -5.79 -6.44
C ALA A 19 -11.63 -4.39 -6.44
N PHE A 20 -10.83 -4.08 -5.41
CA PHE A 20 -10.08 -2.84 -5.31
C PHE A 20 -9.10 -2.67 -6.49
N ASN A 21 -8.30 -3.70 -6.79
CA ASN A 21 -7.35 -3.66 -7.90
C ASN A 21 -8.05 -3.53 -9.27
N ALA A 22 -9.23 -4.14 -9.43
CA ALA A 22 -10.04 -3.97 -10.63
C ALA A 22 -10.50 -2.50 -10.79
N ALA A 23 -11.04 -1.90 -9.72
CA ALA A 23 -11.45 -0.49 -9.73
C ALA A 23 -10.28 0.46 -10.00
N LEU A 24 -9.13 0.25 -9.34
CA LEU A 24 -7.92 1.06 -9.57
C LEU A 24 -7.39 0.94 -11.00
N SER A 25 -7.37 -0.26 -11.57
CA SER A 25 -6.87 -0.47 -12.94
C SER A 25 -7.81 0.15 -13.99
N ALA A 26 -9.11 0.21 -13.71
CA ALA A 26 -10.10 0.92 -14.50
C ALA A 26 -10.12 2.45 -14.29
N GLY A 27 -9.28 2.99 -13.39
CA GLY A 27 -9.27 4.42 -13.05
C GLY A 27 -10.50 4.88 -12.25
N GLN A 28 -11.27 3.96 -11.71
CA GLN A 28 -12.51 4.21 -10.99
C GLN A 28 -12.21 4.49 -9.51
N LEU A 29 -11.59 5.65 -9.24
CA LEU A 29 -11.20 6.04 -7.87
C LEU A 29 -12.36 6.01 -6.86
N PRO A 30 -13.59 6.50 -7.16
CA PRO A 30 -14.70 6.42 -6.22
C PRO A 30 -15.06 4.98 -5.82
N GLN A 31 -15.01 4.05 -6.77
CA GLN A 31 -15.31 2.64 -6.50
C GLN A 31 -14.19 1.96 -5.71
N ALA A 32 -12.93 2.33 -5.98
CA ALA A 32 -11.80 1.86 -5.20
C ALA A 32 -11.90 2.32 -3.73
N GLU A 33 -12.34 3.56 -3.49
CA GLU A 33 -12.61 4.11 -2.16
C GLU A 33 -13.76 3.37 -1.46
N GLU A 34 -14.88 3.11 -2.15
CA GLU A 34 -15.98 2.30 -1.60
C GLU A 34 -15.51 0.91 -1.14
N VAL A 35 -14.63 0.26 -1.90
CA VAL A 35 -14.05 -1.03 -1.52
C VAL A 35 -13.16 -0.90 -0.28
N ILE A 36 -12.38 0.18 -0.15
CA ILE A 36 -11.58 0.47 1.04
C ILE A 36 -12.49 0.64 2.26
N GLU A 37 -13.58 1.38 2.15
CA GLU A 37 -14.52 1.60 3.27
C GLU A 37 -15.19 0.30 3.71
N ARG A 38 -15.60 -0.54 2.75
CA ARG A 38 -16.11 -1.89 3.04
C ARG A 38 -15.05 -2.75 3.75
N ALA A 39 -13.82 -2.73 3.28
CA ALA A 39 -12.71 -3.46 3.90
C ALA A 39 -12.44 -2.96 5.33
N ARG A 40 -12.48 -1.64 5.56
CA ARG A 40 -12.31 -1.04 6.88
C ARG A 40 -13.42 -1.45 7.84
N SER A 41 -14.67 -1.41 7.38
CA SER A 41 -15.82 -1.80 8.19
C SER A 41 -15.80 -3.29 8.54
N ALA A 42 -15.34 -4.15 7.63
CA ALA A 42 -15.38 -5.60 7.83
C ALA A 42 -14.16 -6.16 8.57
N LEU A 43 -12.97 -5.63 8.30
CA LEU A 43 -11.70 -6.17 8.78
C LEU A 43 -11.06 -5.31 9.89
N GLY A 44 -11.53 -4.07 10.04
CA GLY A 44 -10.98 -3.06 10.94
C GLY A 44 -9.91 -2.19 10.29
N GLU A 45 -9.83 -0.94 10.74
CA GLU A 45 -8.89 0.08 10.22
C GLU A 45 -7.42 -0.34 10.29
N SER A 46 -7.06 -1.10 11.32
CA SER A 46 -5.68 -1.53 11.49
C SER A 46 -5.30 -2.74 10.61
N HIS A 47 -6.21 -3.32 9.84
CA HIS A 47 -5.92 -4.51 9.04
C HIS A 47 -4.91 -4.21 7.91
N LEU A 48 -3.93 -5.10 7.70
CA LEU A 48 -2.84 -4.87 6.74
C LEU A 48 -3.32 -4.66 5.30
N ILE A 49 -4.41 -5.35 4.89
CA ILE A 49 -4.98 -5.16 3.56
C ILE A 49 -5.58 -3.77 3.37
N VAL A 50 -6.19 -3.20 4.42
CA VAL A 50 -6.79 -1.86 4.39
C VAL A 50 -5.68 -0.83 4.19
N ALA A 51 -4.59 -0.96 4.94
CA ALA A 51 -3.40 -0.12 4.75
C ALA A 51 -2.80 -0.28 3.34
N ARG A 52 -2.73 -1.50 2.79
CA ARG A 52 -2.22 -1.71 1.42
C ARG A 52 -3.07 -1.03 0.36
N MET A 53 -4.40 -1.19 0.47
CA MET A 53 -5.33 -0.52 -0.44
C MET A 53 -5.24 1.00 -0.33
N GLN A 54 -5.26 1.56 0.89
CA GLN A 54 -5.11 3.00 1.12
C GLN A 54 -3.79 3.54 0.54
N GLY A 55 -2.69 2.80 0.70
CA GLY A 55 -1.40 3.15 0.10
C GLY A 55 -1.49 3.29 -1.42
N TYR A 56 -1.98 2.25 -2.13
CA TYR A 56 -2.11 2.32 -3.58
C TYR A 56 -3.08 3.38 -4.06
N TYR A 57 -4.23 3.49 -3.37
CA TYR A 57 -5.24 4.50 -3.69
C TYR A 57 -4.61 5.90 -3.66
N CYS A 58 -3.88 6.20 -2.59
CA CYS A 58 -3.29 7.52 -2.45
C CYS A 58 -2.09 7.80 -3.34
N MET A 59 -1.37 6.76 -3.80
CA MET A 59 -0.40 6.93 -4.89
C MET A 59 -1.07 7.31 -6.21
N ARG A 60 -2.36 7.01 -6.41
CA ARG A 60 -3.12 7.38 -7.62
C ARG A 60 -3.96 8.64 -7.49
N ALA A 61 -4.49 8.89 -6.30
CA ALA A 61 -5.32 10.05 -5.99
C ALA A 61 -4.50 11.30 -5.56
N ASP A 62 -3.16 11.23 -5.66
CA ASP A 62 -2.23 12.31 -5.29
C ASP A 62 -2.39 12.77 -3.81
N CYS A 63 -2.53 11.81 -2.89
CA CYS A 63 -2.56 12.05 -1.45
C CYS A 63 -1.30 11.49 -0.73
N PRO A 64 -0.11 12.09 -0.94
CA PRO A 64 1.17 11.51 -0.51
C PRO A 64 1.31 11.35 1.01
N ALA A 65 0.67 12.21 1.81
CA ALA A 65 0.73 12.11 3.28
C ALA A 65 0.01 10.85 3.78
N GLN A 66 -1.18 10.57 3.26
CA GLN A 66 -1.95 9.37 3.57
C GLN A 66 -1.28 8.10 3.03
N ALA A 67 -0.70 8.16 1.81
CA ALA A 67 0.09 7.05 1.28
C ALA A 67 1.27 6.71 2.20
N ARG A 68 2.01 7.74 2.65
CA ARG A 68 3.13 7.58 3.60
C ARG A 68 2.68 6.95 4.91
N GLN A 69 1.55 7.40 5.47
CA GLN A 69 1.01 6.82 6.70
C GLN A 69 0.65 5.34 6.50
N ALA A 70 -0.01 5.01 5.40
CA ALA A 70 -0.43 3.66 5.09
C ALA A 70 0.75 2.68 4.95
N TYR A 71 1.78 3.05 4.17
CA TYR A 71 2.99 2.23 4.04
C TYR A 71 3.79 2.15 5.34
N SER A 72 3.82 3.21 6.15
CA SER A 72 4.45 3.18 7.47
C SER A 72 3.75 2.20 8.42
N THR A 73 2.42 2.15 8.39
CA THR A 73 1.63 1.16 9.16
C THR A 73 1.97 -0.27 8.74
N ILE A 74 2.14 -0.53 7.44
CA ILE A 74 2.56 -1.86 6.95
C ILE A 74 3.96 -2.19 7.48
N LEU A 75 4.92 -1.27 7.33
CA LEU A 75 6.30 -1.50 7.76
C LEU A 75 6.46 -1.63 9.28
N ALA A 76 5.57 -1.03 10.07
CA ALA A 76 5.57 -1.21 11.53
C ALA A 76 5.28 -2.66 11.94
N ARG A 77 4.53 -3.41 11.13
CA ARG A 77 4.18 -4.82 11.40
C ARG A 77 4.99 -5.80 10.56
N LEU A 78 5.35 -5.40 9.35
CA LEU A 78 6.14 -6.16 8.39
C LEU A 78 7.36 -5.31 7.98
N PRO A 79 8.42 -5.23 8.81
CA PRO A 79 9.58 -4.35 8.54
C PRO A 79 10.34 -4.67 7.26
N ARG A 80 10.11 -5.86 6.69
CA ARG A 80 10.70 -6.35 5.45
C ARG A 80 9.71 -6.39 4.30
N ASP A 81 8.55 -5.73 4.42
CA ASP A 81 7.61 -5.64 3.31
C ASP A 81 8.25 -4.88 2.15
N ARG A 82 8.67 -5.64 1.14
CA ARG A 82 9.39 -5.13 -0.03
C ARG A 82 8.64 -4.00 -0.72
N GLU A 83 7.33 -4.14 -0.82
CA GLU A 83 6.50 -3.23 -1.59
C GLU A 83 6.21 -1.95 -0.83
N ALA A 84 5.84 -2.03 0.44
CA ALA A 84 5.66 -0.84 1.28
C ALA A 84 6.99 -0.06 1.39
N GLY A 85 8.12 -0.77 1.51
CA GLY A 85 9.44 -0.17 1.48
C GLY A 85 9.74 0.54 0.15
N TYR A 86 9.43 -0.09 -0.98
CA TYR A 86 9.60 0.52 -2.31
C TYR A 86 8.77 1.79 -2.46
N ASN A 87 7.46 1.73 -2.16
CA ASN A 87 6.57 2.87 -2.35
C ASN A 87 6.90 4.02 -1.39
N LEU A 88 7.33 3.72 -0.16
CA LEU A 88 7.80 4.75 0.76
C LEU A 88 9.10 5.40 0.27
N ALA A 89 10.01 4.65 -0.38
CA ALA A 89 11.19 5.25 -1.00
C ALA A 89 10.84 6.18 -2.16
N VAL A 90 9.82 5.83 -2.97
CA VAL A 90 9.31 6.70 -4.04
C VAL A 90 8.73 7.99 -3.46
N LEU A 91 7.92 7.89 -2.39
CA LEU A 91 7.36 9.06 -1.71
C LEU A 91 8.44 9.94 -1.07
N ASP A 92 9.45 9.34 -0.43
CA ASP A 92 10.61 10.05 0.12
C ASP A 92 11.35 10.80 -0.99
N TRP A 93 11.54 10.17 -2.15
CA TRP A 93 12.18 10.81 -3.31
C TRP A 93 11.39 11.99 -3.85
N GLN A 94 10.09 11.81 -4.10
CA GLN A 94 9.20 12.86 -4.61
C GLN A 94 9.11 14.06 -3.66
N ALA A 95 9.25 13.83 -2.35
CA ALA A 95 9.28 14.88 -1.33
C ALA A 95 10.65 15.59 -1.20
N GLY A 96 11.63 15.28 -2.06
CA GLY A 96 13.00 15.83 -1.98
C GLY A 96 13.86 15.20 -0.89
N GLN A 97 13.39 14.16 -0.21
CA GLN A 97 14.11 13.45 0.85
C GLN A 97 15.05 12.39 0.27
N HIS A 98 15.90 12.80 -0.67
CA HIS A 98 16.72 11.92 -1.51
C HIS A 98 17.63 10.99 -0.69
N ALA A 99 18.21 11.48 0.41
CA ALA A 99 19.10 10.69 1.27
C ALA A 99 18.37 9.52 1.94
N GLU A 100 17.17 9.76 2.47
CA GLU A 100 16.35 8.74 3.13
C GLU A 100 15.80 7.74 2.10
N ALA A 101 15.35 8.22 0.94
CA ALA A 101 14.93 7.37 -0.17
C ALA A 101 16.06 6.41 -0.60
N ALA A 102 17.26 6.94 -0.84
CA ALA A 102 18.42 6.14 -1.24
C ALA A 102 18.85 5.14 -0.14
N LYS A 103 18.81 5.55 1.13
CA LYS A 103 19.09 4.66 2.27
C LYS A 103 18.09 3.49 2.32
N ARG A 104 16.80 3.77 2.13
CA ARG A 104 15.74 2.75 2.11
C ARG A 104 15.92 1.77 0.95
N VAL A 105 16.21 2.26 -0.27
CA VAL A 105 16.47 1.40 -1.43
C VAL A 105 17.70 0.52 -1.22
N ARG A 106 18.80 1.05 -0.67
CA ARG A 106 19.98 0.23 -0.33
C ARG A 106 19.64 -0.88 0.67
N ALA A 107 18.86 -0.58 1.71
CA ALA A 107 18.44 -1.56 2.70
C ALA A 107 17.52 -2.65 2.10
N LEU A 108 16.68 -2.28 1.13
CA LEU A 108 15.84 -3.23 0.39
C LEU A 108 16.67 -4.10 -0.54
N LEU A 109 17.64 -3.54 -1.27
CA LEU A 109 18.54 -4.30 -2.16
C LEU A 109 19.46 -5.25 -1.40
N ALA A 110 19.81 -4.94 -0.14
CA ALA A 110 20.53 -5.89 0.70
C ALA A 110 19.69 -7.15 1.02
N GLN A 111 18.36 -7.03 1.02
CA GLN A 111 17.44 -8.14 1.29
C GLN A 111 16.95 -8.82 0.00
N TYR A 112 16.77 -8.04 -1.07
CA TYR A 112 16.26 -8.45 -2.37
C TYR A 112 17.26 -8.08 -3.47
N PRO A 113 18.46 -8.69 -3.49
CA PRO A 113 19.57 -8.25 -4.34
C PRO A 113 19.30 -8.41 -5.84
N ALA A 114 18.41 -9.33 -6.23
CA ALA A 114 18.04 -9.60 -7.62
C ALA A 114 16.77 -8.85 -8.08
N ASP A 115 16.25 -7.92 -7.28
CA ASP A 115 15.03 -7.20 -7.61
C ASP A 115 15.28 -6.08 -8.64
N ASP A 116 14.81 -6.29 -9.86
CA ASP A 116 15.05 -5.38 -10.98
C ASP A 116 14.41 -4.00 -10.78
N ALA A 117 13.24 -3.94 -10.13
CA ALA A 117 12.55 -2.68 -9.88
C ALA A 117 13.29 -1.86 -8.81
N LEU A 118 13.84 -2.49 -7.76
CA LEU A 118 14.68 -1.79 -6.78
C LEU A 118 15.98 -1.30 -7.40
N ARG A 119 16.61 -2.09 -8.29
CA ARG A 119 17.82 -1.66 -9.03
C ARG A 119 17.50 -0.51 -9.98
N ALA A 120 16.36 -0.54 -10.66
CA ALA A 120 15.91 0.55 -11.52
C ALA A 120 15.68 1.84 -10.71
N LEU A 121 14.99 1.73 -9.57
CA LEU A 121 14.78 2.86 -8.67
C LEU A 121 16.11 3.43 -8.14
N GLN A 122 17.07 2.57 -7.75
CA GLN A 122 18.40 3.01 -7.34
C GLN A 122 19.13 3.79 -8.45
N ARG A 123 19.09 3.29 -9.69
CA ARG A 123 19.71 3.98 -10.84
C ARG A 123 19.08 5.34 -11.08
N GLN A 124 17.74 5.43 -11.01
CA GLN A 124 17.02 6.70 -11.12
C GLN A 124 17.49 7.70 -10.06
N MET A 125 17.62 7.27 -8.81
CA MET A 125 18.05 8.14 -7.70
C MET A 125 19.51 8.61 -7.78
N GLY A 126 20.38 7.88 -8.50
CA GLY A 126 21.80 8.22 -8.67
C GLY A 126 22.10 9.09 -9.91
N ALA A 127 21.10 9.37 -10.74
CA ALA A 127 21.24 10.13 -11.98
C ALA A 127 20.95 11.64 -11.81
N HIS A 128 20.85 12.13 -10.57
CA HIS A 128 20.54 13.51 -10.18
C HIS A 128 21.67 14.12 -9.38
#